data_AF-A0A090LM65-F1
#
_entry.id   AF-A0A090LM65-F1
#
_cell.length_a   1.000
_cell.length_b   1.000
_cell.length_c   1.000
_cell.angle_alpha   90.00
_cell.angle_beta   90.00
_cell.angle_gamma   90.00
#
_symmetry.space_group_name_H-M   'P 1'
#
loop_
_entity.id
_entity.type
_entity.pdbx_description
1 polymer ?
#
loop_
_entity_poly.entity_id
_entity_poly.type
_entity_poly.pdbx_seq_one_letter_code
_entity_poly.pdbx_strand_id
1 'polypeptide(L)'
;MNNLLFLFLLIINLSIKVTFSYYTYELIFSNDFEAQLGWKNHEFPCDNDIITFERNITNIVTISQNFKASSIVLPVNGILYIDDNIKIGKKGKWQCRKTNIPKKKVYNNLYHGKPNFYDSMHWRIKEREYYTEYLSTHNLLHFQRVPDSKSTIIIPYGDATQIETRKMIQFQRLINRYQVSL
;
A
#
# COMPACT_ATOMS: atom_id res chain seq x y z
N MET A 1 27.89 -14.67 45.99
CA MET A 1 27.22 -13.45 45.50
C MET A 1 27.26 -13.29 43.97
N ASN A 2 28.32 -13.74 43.27
CA ASN A 2 28.42 -13.59 41.80
C ASN A 2 27.44 -14.41 40.95
N ASN A 3 27.06 -15.62 41.38
CA ASN A 3 26.20 -16.49 40.55
C ASN A 3 24.75 -15.98 40.44
N LEU A 4 24.25 -15.28 41.46
CA LEU A 4 22.89 -14.72 41.42
C LEU A 4 22.80 -13.53 40.47
N LEU A 5 23.83 -12.67 40.44
CA LEU A 5 23.94 -11.53 39.53
C LEU A 5 24.06 -12.01 38.07
N PHE A 6 24.84 -13.07 37.83
CA PHE A 6 24.99 -13.66 36.50
C PHE A 6 23.68 -14.29 36.01
N LEU A 7 22.95 -14.99 36.88
CA LEU A 7 21.63 -15.53 36.57
C LEU A 7 20.64 -14.40 36.26
N PHE A 8 20.66 -13.30 37.03
CA PHE A 8 19.80 -12.15 36.80
C PHE A 8 20.11 -11.46 35.46
N LEU A 9 21.39 -11.29 35.11
CA LEU A 9 21.83 -10.76 33.82
C LEU A 9 21.51 -11.70 32.65
N LEU A 10 21.55 -13.02 32.86
CA LEU A 10 21.14 -14.01 31.87
C LEU A 10 19.63 -13.94 31.63
N ILE A 11 18.83 -13.87 32.71
CA ILE A 11 17.37 -13.75 32.65
C ILE A 11 16.98 -12.43 31.98
N ILE A 12 17.63 -11.32 32.31
CA ILE A 12 17.40 -10.03 31.63
C ILE A 12 17.76 -10.13 30.14
N ASN A 13 18.91 -10.69 29.78
CA ASN A 13 19.29 -10.85 28.36
C ASN A 13 18.36 -11.79 27.59
N LEU A 14 17.91 -12.88 28.21
CA LEU A 14 16.88 -13.77 27.65
C LEU A 14 15.54 -13.05 27.52
N SER A 15 15.13 -12.26 28.51
CA SER A 15 13.88 -11.50 28.50
C SER A 15 13.92 -10.38 27.46
N ILE A 16 15.08 -9.74 27.26
CA ILE A 16 15.30 -8.74 26.22
C ILE A 16 15.36 -9.41 24.84
N LYS A 17 15.97 -10.60 24.67
CA LYS A 17 15.88 -11.35 23.40
C LYS A 17 14.48 -11.90 23.11
N VAL A 18 13.66 -12.10 24.15
CA VAL A 18 12.23 -12.41 24.07
C VAL A 18 11.38 -11.13 23.90
N THR A 19 11.99 -9.96 23.65
CA THR A 19 11.31 -8.90 22.88
C THR A 19 11.24 -9.34 21.42
N PHE A 20 10.32 -10.27 21.21
CA PHE A 20 9.59 -10.57 19.98
C PHE A 20 10.20 -10.02 18.69
N SER A 21 10.70 -10.94 17.86
CA SER A 21 10.92 -10.66 16.44
C SER A 21 9.56 -10.47 15.78
N TYR A 22 9.09 -9.23 15.76
CA TYR A 22 7.89 -8.82 15.04
C TYR A 22 8.34 -8.16 13.75
N TYR A 23 8.18 -8.86 12.63
CA TYR A 23 8.40 -8.23 11.34
C TYR A 23 7.39 -7.14 11.11
N THR A 24 7.84 -6.10 10.41
CA THR A 24 6.98 -5.04 9.91
C THR A 24 6.73 -5.29 8.43
N TYR A 25 5.47 -5.28 8.03
CA TYR A 25 5.04 -5.58 6.67
C TYR A 25 4.46 -4.33 6.03
N GLU A 26 5.09 -3.89 4.95
CA GLU A 26 4.69 -2.71 4.20
C GLU A 26 3.98 -3.16 2.91
N LEU A 27 2.75 -2.70 2.73
CA LEU A 27 1.97 -3.06 1.54
C LEU A 27 2.52 -2.35 0.31
N ILE A 28 2.74 -3.11 -0.77
CA ILE A 28 3.28 -2.62 -2.05
C ILE A 28 2.15 -2.34 -3.07
N PHE A 29 0.95 -2.00 -2.60
CA PHE A 29 -0.21 -1.69 -3.45
C PHE A 29 -0.86 -0.40 -3.01
N SER A 30 -1.36 0.36 -3.98
CA SER A 30 -2.13 1.57 -3.76
C SER A 30 -3.26 1.65 -4.78
N ASN A 31 -4.41 2.15 -4.33
CA ASN A 31 -5.51 2.54 -5.22
C ASN A 31 -5.52 4.04 -5.48
N ASP A 32 -4.39 4.71 -5.30
CA ASP A 32 -4.26 6.12 -5.63
C ASP A 32 -4.40 6.30 -7.13
N PHE A 33 -5.15 7.32 -7.50
CA PHE A 33 -5.34 7.73 -8.87
C PHE A 33 -4.03 8.22 -9.48
N GLU A 34 -3.17 8.82 -8.67
CA GLU A 34 -1.85 9.32 -9.05
C GLU A 34 -0.79 8.21 -9.19
N ALA A 35 -1.05 7.01 -8.64
CA ALA A 35 -0.10 5.92 -8.68
C ALA A 35 -0.04 5.29 -10.08
N GLN A 36 1.17 5.22 -10.64
CA GLN A 36 1.42 4.64 -11.96
C GLN A 36 0.97 3.17 -12.06
N LEU A 37 1.02 2.42 -10.96
CA LEU A 37 0.57 1.03 -10.86
C LEU A 37 -0.94 0.86 -11.10
N GLY A 38 -1.75 1.90 -10.87
CA GLY A 38 -3.19 1.84 -11.15
C GLY A 38 -3.55 1.96 -12.63
N TRP A 39 -2.57 2.28 -13.50
CA TRP A 39 -2.82 2.55 -14.92
C TRP A 39 -2.34 1.40 -15.80
N LYS A 40 -3.19 1.01 -16.76
CA LYS A 40 -2.85 -0.04 -17.73
C LYS A 40 -1.53 0.30 -18.45
N ASN A 41 -0.65 -0.68 -18.56
CA ASN A 41 0.71 -0.54 -19.12
C ASN A 41 1.61 0.45 -18.37
N HIS A 42 1.32 0.79 -17.11
CA HIS A 42 2.04 1.82 -16.34
C HIS A 42 2.02 3.20 -17.01
N GLU A 43 1.00 3.48 -17.81
CA GLU A 43 0.88 4.76 -18.51
C GLU A 43 -0.11 5.67 -17.79
N PHE A 44 0.38 6.44 -16.82
CA PHE A 44 -0.45 7.45 -16.16
C PHE A 44 -0.87 8.58 -17.14
N PRO A 45 -2.03 9.23 -16.93
CA PRO A 45 -2.59 10.22 -17.85
C PRO A 45 -1.80 11.54 -17.88
N CYS A 46 -1.68 12.10 -19.08
CA CYS A 46 -1.28 13.49 -19.26
C CYS A 46 -2.47 14.44 -19.08
N ASP A 47 -2.20 15.74 -19.01
CA ASP A 47 -3.27 16.73 -18.98
C ASP A 47 -4.14 16.68 -20.26
N ASN A 48 -5.45 16.72 -20.06
CA ASN A 48 -6.48 16.59 -21.10
C ASN A 48 -6.57 15.22 -21.79
N ASP A 49 -5.99 14.16 -21.24
CA ASP A 49 -6.32 12.80 -21.69
C ASP A 49 -7.77 12.42 -21.35
N ILE A 50 -8.27 11.36 -21.96
CA ILE A 50 -9.58 10.77 -21.67
C ILE A 50 -9.36 9.66 -20.65
N ILE A 51 -9.89 9.82 -19.45
CA ILE A 51 -9.80 8.82 -18.38
C ILE A 51 -10.98 7.87 -18.50
N THR A 52 -10.70 6.57 -18.39
CA THR A 52 -11.73 5.52 -18.36
C THR A 52 -11.38 4.51 -17.28
N PHE A 53 -12.37 4.06 -16.52
CA PHE A 53 -12.21 2.97 -15.55
C PHE A 53 -12.62 1.64 -16.18
N GLU A 54 -11.94 0.55 -15.79
CA GLU A 54 -12.27 -0.80 -16.23
C GLU A 54 -13.69 -1.18 -15.76
N ARG A 55 -14.53 -1.69 -16.68
CA ARG A 55 -15.98 -1.81 -16.44
C ARG A 55 -16.38 -3.06 -15.65
N ASN A 56 -15.56 -4.11 -15.69
CA ASN A 56 -15.90 -5.42 -15.13
C ASN A 56 -15.37 -5.62 -13.71
N ILE A 57 -14.94 -4.54 -13.04
CA ILE A 57 -14.33 -4.58 -11.71
C ILE A 57 -14.92 -3.48 -10.83
N THR A 58 -14.98 -3.73 -9.53
CA THR A 58 -15.30 -2.67 -8.55
C THR A 58 -14.09 -1.77 -8.40
N ASN A 59 -14.20 -0.51 -8.77
CA ASN A 59 -13.10 0.46 -8.66
C ASN A 59 -13.28 1.29 -7.40
N ILE A 60 -12.42 1.09 -6.39
CA ILE A 60 -12.33 2.00 -5.24
C ILE A 60 -11.03 2.77 -5.40
N VAL A 61 -11.13 4.07 -5.60
CA VAL A 61 -9.99 4.91 -5.99
C VAL A 61 -9.95 6.17 -5.15
N THR A 62 -8.76 6.54 -4.70
CA THR A 62 -8.51 7.82 -4.03
C THR A 62 -7.87 8.79 -4.99
N ILE A 63 -8.34 10.03 -5.01
CA ILE A 63 -7.75 11.14 -5.74
C ILE A 63 -7.28 12.16 -4.70
N SER A 64 -5.97 12.27 -4.54
CA SER A 64 -5.32 13.10 -3.53
C SER A 64 -4.63 14.34 -4.11
N GLN A 65 -4.63 14.47 -5.45
CA GLN A 65 -4.02 15.59 -6.14
C GLN A 65 -4.92 16.12 -7.26
N ASN A 66 -4.72 17.41 -7.57
CA ASN A 66 -5.37 18.03 -8.72
C ASN A 66 -5.11 17.21 -9.98
N PHE A 67 -6.08 17.16 -10.89
CA PHE A 67 -5.85 16.60 -12.21
C PHE A 67 -6.75 17.25 -13.26
N LYS A 68 -6.29 17.25 -14.50
CA LYS A 68 -7.00 17.76 -15.67
C LYS A 68 -7.18 16.67 -16.70
N ALA A 69 -8.42 16.51 -17.15
CA ALA A 69 -8.81 15.54 -18.16
C ALA A 69 -9.74 16.20 -19.17
N SER A 70 -9.78 15.66 -20.39
CA SER A 70 -10.76 16.10 -21.38
C SER A 70 -12.14 15.53 -21.07
N SER A 71 -12.18 14.29 -20.60
CA SER A 71 -13.39 13.63 -20.14
C SER A 71 -13.02 12.47 -19.21
N ILE A 72 -13.98 12.09 -18.37
CA ILE A 72 -13.85 11.00 -17.41
C ILE A 72 -15.06 10.08 -17.58
N VAL A 73 -14.82 8.83 -17.94
CA VAL A 73 -15.85 7.79 -17.98
C VAL A 73 -15.79 7.02 -16.66
N LEU A 74 -16.69 7.37 -15.74
CA LEU A 74 -16.78 6.80 -14.39
C LEU A 74 -16.96 5.26 -14.40
N PRO A 75 -16.51 4.56 -13.34
CA PRO A 75 -16.74 3.13 -13.22
C PRO A 75 -18.23 2.82 -13.08
N VAL A 76 -18.65 1.67 -13.61
CA VAL A 76 -20.04 1.18 -13.48
C VAL A 76 -20.35 0.78 -12.03
N ASN A 77 -19.35 0.24 -11.33
CA ASN A 77 -19.43 -0.13 -9.93
C ASN A 77 -18.14 0.33 -9.23
N GLY A 78 -18.26 1.15 -8.19
CA GLY A 78 -17.10 1.72 -7.53
C GLY A 78 -17.38 2.99 -6.74
N ILE A 79 -16.34 3.48 -6.08
CA ILE A 79 -16.34 4.71 -5.31
C ILE A 79 -15.07 5.49 -5.66
N LEU A 80 -15.23 6.79 -5.90
CA LEU A 80 -14.14 7.74 -6.07
C LEU A 80 -14.11 8.63 -4.83
N TYR A 81 -13.09 8.43 -3.99
CA TYR A 81 -12.80 9.31 -2.87
C TYR A 81 -11.96 10.48 -3.39
N ILE A 82 -12.48 11.70 -3.30
CA ILE A 82 -11.76 12.90 -3.68
C ILE A 82 -11.38 13.60 -2.38
N ASP A 83 -10.08 13.79 -2.18
CA ASP A 83 -9.54 14.43 -0.99
C ASP A 83 -9.93 15.92 -0.92
N ASP A 84 -9.75 16.52 0.25
CA ASP A 84 -10.12 17.92 0.48
C ASP A 84 -9.29 18.87 -0.39
N ASN A 85 -9.91 19.97 -0.83
CA ASN A 85 -9.26 21.04 -1.61
C ASN A 85 -8.71 20.62 -2.99
N ILE A 86 -9.14 19.48 -3.53
CA ILE A 86 -8.76 19.03 -4.87
C ILE A 86 -9.59 19.72 -5.95
N LYS A 87 -8.90 20.09 -7.05
CA LYS A 87 -9.49 20.72 -8.23
C LYS A 87 -9.40 19.79 -9.44
N ILE A 88 -10.55 19.30 -9.88
CA ILE A 88 -10.72 18.65 -11.18
C ILE A 88 -10.74 19.74 -12.26
N GLY A 89 -9.92 19.57 -13.30
CA GLY A 89 -9.71 20.55 -14.37
C GLY A 89 -8.42 21.37 -14.24
N LYS A 90 -7.73 21.28 -13.09
CA LYS A 90 -6.39 21.86 -12.89
C LYS A 90 -5.34 20.76 -13.00
N LYS A 91 -4.31 20.98 -13.81
CA LYS A 91 -3.22 20.01 -13.97
C LYS A 91 -2.54 19.70 -12.63
N GLY A 92 -2.37 18.40 -12.34
CA GLY A 92 -1.59 17.90 -11.22
C GLY A 92 -0.10 17.91 -11.46
N LYS A 93 0.71 17.94 -10.39
CA LYS A 93 2.17 17.82 -10.50
C LYS A 93 2.60 16.45 -11.05
N TRP A 94 1.82 15.42 -10.75
CA TRP A 94 2.04 14.04 -11.19
C TRP A 94 1.68 13.81 -12.67
N GLN A 95 0.82 14.64 -13.27
CA GLN A 95 0.41 14.45 -14.67
C GLN A 95 1.49 14.90 -15.65
N CYS A 96 1.73 14.08 -16.66
CA CYS A 96 2.59 14.47 -17.78
C CYS A 96 1.98 15.62 -18.58
N ARG A 97 2.81 16.31 -19.38
CA ARG A 97 2.36 17.40 -20.26
C ARG A 97 1.91 16.82 -21.61
N LYS A 98 0.77 17.28 -22.11
CA LYS A 98 0.12 16.82 -23.35
C LYS A 98 1.05 16.90 -24.55
N THR A 99 0.98 15.87 -25.40
CA THR A 99 1.52 15.84 -26.76
C THR A 99 0.35 15.81 -27.76
N ASN A 100 -0.18 16.98 -28.11
CA ASN A 100 -1.15 17.31 -29.18
C ASN A 100 -2.52 16.59 -29.22
N ILE A 101 -2.64 15.28 -29.04
CA ILE A 101 -3.89 14.51 -29.20
C ILE A 101 -4.28 13.85 -27.86
N PRO A 102 -5.53 14.02 -27.36
CA PRO A 102 -6.01 13.30 -26.19
C PRO A 102 -5.92 11.78 -26.38
N LYS A 103 -5.24 11.08 -25.48
CA LYS A 103 -5.18 9.62 -25.49
C LYS A 103 -6.16 9.06 -24.47
N LYS A 104 -6.72 7.89 -24.77
CA LYS A 104 -7.52 7.12 -23.80
C LYS A 104 -6.58 6.45 -22.81
N LYS A 105 -6.81 6.67 -21.52
CA LYS A 105 -6.06 6.08 -20.41
C LYS A 105 -7.02 5.25 -19.56
N VAL A 106 -6.63 4.00 -19.31
CA VAL A 106 -7.47 3.03 -18.60
C VAL A 106 -6.92 2.84 -17.20
N TYR A 107 -7.72 3.21 -16.21
CA TYR A 107 -7.44 2.87 -14.81
C TYR A 107 -7.94 1.45 -14.55
N ASN A 108 -7.05 0.60 -14.04
CA ASN A 108 -7.31 -0.77 -13.67
C ASN A 108 -6.34 -1.16 -12.55
N ASN A 109 -6.78 -0.99 -11.31
CA ASN A 109 -6.00 -1.36 -10.11
C ASN A 109 -5.80 -2.88 -9.96
N LEU A 110 -6.50 -3.71 -10.74
CA LEU A 110 -6.32 -5.16 -10.76
C LEU A 110 -5.30 -5.64 -11.81
N TYR A 111 -4.76 -4.75 -12.63
CA TYR A 111 -3.84 -5.12 -13.70
C TYR A 111 -2.59 -5.86 -13.18
N HIS A 112 -2.17 -5.57 -11.95
CA HIS A 112 -1.02 -6.22 -11.28
C HIS A 112 -1.42 -7.33 -10.31
N GLY A 113 -2.67 -7.79 -10.36
CA GLY A 113 -3.24 -8.73 -9.40
C GLY A 113 -4.10 -8.02 -8.35
N LYS A 114 -5.04 -8.77 -7.77
CA LYS A 114 -5.83 -8.28 -6.64
C LYS A 114 -4.93 -8.23 -5.41
N PRO A 115 -4.87 -7.10 -4.68
CA PRO A 115 -4.12 -7.06 -3.42
C PRO A 115 -4.73 -8.09 -2.47
N ASN A 116 -4.01 -9.18 -2.25
CA ASN A 116 -4.40 -10.29 -1.40
C ASN A 116 -3.51 -10.28 -0.17
N PHE A 117 -4.13 -10.28 1.01
CA PHE A 117 -3.42 -10.28 2.29
C PHE A 117 -2.45 -11.47 2.44
N TYR A 118 -2.79 -12.62 1.87
CA TYR A 118 -2.04 -13.86 2.01
C TYR A 118 -1.01 -14.10 0.89
N ASP A 119 -0.82 -13.14 -0.02
CA ASP A 119 0.18 -13.25 -1.06
C ASP A 119 1.43 -12.43 -0.69
N SER A 120 2.57 -13.12 -0.52
CA SER A 120 3.84 -12.48 -0.14
C SER A 120 4.35 -11.46 -1.15
N MET A 121 3.92 -11.54 -2.42
CA MET A 121 4.33 -10.57 -3.45
C MET A 121 3.80 -9.16 -3.18
N HIS A 122 2.79 -9.03 -2.32
CA HIS A 122 2.20 -7.74 -1.97
C HIS A 122 2.83 -7.09 -0.74
N TRP A 123 3.82 -7.75 -0.12
CA TRP A 123 4.43 -7.31 1.13
C TRP A 123 5.94 -7.13 1.00
N ARG A 124 6.42 -5.96 1.45
CA ARG A 124 7.82 -5.74 1.79
C ARG A 124 8.01 -5.93 3.28
N ILE A 125 9.13 -6.53 3.67
CA ILE A 125 9.33 -6.97 5.06
C ILE A 125 10.53 -6.24 5.63
N LYS A 126 10.38 -5.68 6.82
CA LYS A 126 11.45 -5.05 7.62
C LYS A 126 11.57 -5.78 8.94
N GLU A 127 12.76 -5.80 9.53
CA GLU A 127 12.91 -6.30 10.91
C GLU A 127 12.11 -5.47 11.90
N ARG A 128 12.05 -4.15 11.70
CA ARG A 128 11.28 -3.19 12.51
C ARG A 128 10.85 -1.98 11.68
N GLU A 129 9.84 -1.28 12.17
CA GLU A 129 9.24 -0.09 11.54
C GLU A 129 10.26 0.96 11.08
N TYR A 130 11.24 1.28 11.92
CA TYR A 130 12.19 2.37 11.70
C TYR A 130 13.40 1.98 10.83
N TYR A 131 13.54 0.71 10.44
CA TYR A 131 14.59 0.32 9.51
C TYR A 131 14.23 0.74 8.08
N THR A 132 15.23 1.21 7.34
CA THR A 132 15.10 1.59 5.93
C THR A 132 15.27 0.40 4.98
N GLU A 133 15.96 -0.64 5.44
CA GLU A 133 16.30 -1.81 4.62
C GLU A 133 15.20 -2.89 4.68
N TYR A 134 14.94 -3.49 3.52
CA TYR A 134 14.01 -4.61 3.38
C TYR A 134 14.75 -5.94 3.43
N LEU A 135 14.14 -6.91 4.13
CA LEU A 135 14.62 -8.28 4.20
C LEU A 135 14.41 -9.00 2.87
N SER A 136 15.36 -9.87 2.53
CA SER A 136 15.18 -10.85 1.45
C SER A 136 14.20 -11.94 1.90
N THR A 137 13.09 -12.09 1.17
CA THR A 137 12.08 -13.12 1.42
C THR A 137 12.63 -14.54 1.28
N HIS A 138 13.73 -14.74 0.55
CA HIS A 138 14.39 -16.03 0.37
C HIS A 138 14.88 -16.64 1.69
N ASN A 139 15.25 -15.78 2.65
CA ASN A 139 15.76 -16.20 3.95
C ASN A 139 14.63 -16.43 4.98
N LEU A 140 13.38 -16.17 4.60
CA LEU A 140 12.21 -16.27 5.47
C LEU A 140 11.41 -17.54 5.16
N LEU A 141 10.88 -18.16 6.21
CA LEU A 141 9.92 -19.24 6.09
C LEU A 141 8.63 -18.71 5.46
N HIS A 142 7.91 -19.55 4.73
CA HIS A 142 6.71 -19.14 3.99
C HIS A 142 5.69 -18.39 4.86
N PHE A 143 5.47 -18.84 6.11
CA PHE A 143 4.54 -18.18 7.04
C PHE A 143 5.01 -16.79 7.50
N GLN A 144 6.32 -16.50 7.43
CA GLN A 144 6.90 -15.20 7.79
C GLN A 144 6.87 -14.22 6.62
N ARG A 145 6.45 -14.64 5.42
CA ARG A 145 6.42 -13.79 4.23
C ARG A 145 5.13 -12.97 4.10
N VAL A 146 4.19 -13.17 5.00
CA VAL A 146 2.92 -12.45 5.09
C VAL A 146 2.67 -12.04 6.55
N PRO A 147 1.88 -10.98 6.81
CA PRO A 147 1.63 -10.56 8.17
C PRO A 147 0.81 -11.58 8.97
N ASP A 148 1.09 -11.65 10.26
CA ASP A 148 0.40 -12.48 11.25
C ASP A 148 -0.17 -11.64 12.42
N SER A 149 -0.77 -12.32 13.39
CA SER A 149 -1.36 -11.72 14.61
C SER A 149 -0.42 -10.84 15.42
N LYS A 150 0.89 -10.97 15.21
CA LYS A 150 1.95 -10.33 15.95
C LYS A 150 2.67 -9.25 15.12
N SER A 151 2.27 -9.10 13.86
CA SER A 151 2.93 -8.23 12.91
C SER A 151 2.48 -6.78 13.05
N THR A 152 3.38 -5.84 12.73
CA THR A 152 2.99 -4.46 12.41
C THR A 152 2.76 -4.35 10.91
N ILE A 153 1.62 -3.80 10.51
CA ILE A 153 1.28 -3.54 9.11
C ILE A 153 1.43 -2.05 8.84
N ILE A 154 2.11 -1.71 7.75
CA ILE A 154 2.22 -0.35 7.22
C ILE A 154 1.48 -0.30 5.88
N ILE A 155 0.56 0.65 5.76
CA ILE A 155 -0.03 1.09 4.50
C ILE A 155 0.64 2.43 4.17
N PRO A 156 1.70 2.43 3.35
CA PRO A 156 2.54 3.61 3.14
C PRO A 156 1.92 4.65 2.19
N TYR A 157 0.99 4.24 1.34
CA TYR A 157 0.44 5.05 0.26
C TYR A 157 -1.09 5.03 0.26
N GLY A 158 -1.68 6.20 0.01
CA GLY A 158 -3.10 6.39 -0.29
C GLY A 158 -4.06 6.62 0.87
N ASP A 159 -5.20 7.27 0.60
CA ASP A 159 -6.32 7.42 1.57
C ASP A 159 -7.16 6.14 1.63
N ALA A 160 -7.24 5.41 0.51
CA ALA A 160 -7.98 4.18 0.38
C ALA A 160 -7.10 3.09 -0.22
N THR A 161 -6.93 2.03 0.55
CA THR A 161 -6.27 0.81 0.10
C THR A 161 -7.27 -0.33 0.22
N GLN A 162 -7.47 -1.06 -0.86
CA GLN A 162 -8.31 -2.24 -0.85
C GLN A 162 -7.43 -3.47 -0.76
N ILE A 163 -7.67 -4.31 0.25
CA ILE A 163 -7.04 -5.61 0.38
C ILE A 163 -8.16 -6.65 0.46
N GLU A 164 -8.11 -7.65 -0.42
CA GLU A 164 -9.00 -8.80 -0.36
C GLU A 164 -8.56 -9.71 0.80
N THR A 165 -9.53 -10.05 1.65
CA THR A 165 -9.38 -11.12 2.63
C THR A 165 -10.58 -12.06 2.58
N ARG A 166 -10.30 -13.35 2.78
CA ARG A 166 -11.31 -14.41 2.86
C ARG A 166 -11.58 -14.87 4.29
N LYS A 167 -10.79 -14.40 5.26
CA LYS A 167 -10.90 -14.77 6.67
C LYS A 167 -10.72 -13.51 7.53
N MET A 168 -11.10 -13.61 8.80
CA MET A 168 -10.72 -12.60 9.77
C MET A 168 -9.19 -12.55 9.85
N ILE A 169 -8.65 -11.34 9.82
CA ILE A 169 -7.21 -11.08 9.97
C ILE A 169 -7.01 -10.46 11.35
N GLN A 170 -5.97 -10.93 12.04
CA GLN A 170 -5.46 -10.29 13.24
C GLN A 170 -4.03 -9.82 12.97
N PHE A 171 -3.69 -8.66 13.48
CA PHE A 171 -2.34 -8.09 13.50
C PHE A 171 -2.21 -7.22 14.74
N GLN A 172 -0.98 -6.98 15.19
CA GLN A 172 -0.74 -6.26 16.43
C GLN A 172 -1.05 -4.77 16.28
N ARG A 173 -0.66 -4.18 15.15
CA ARG A 173 -0.75 -2.74 14.92
C ARG A 173 -0.88 -2.44 13.44
N LEU A 174 -1.71 -1.46 13.11
CA LEU A 174 -1.80 -0.85 11.79
C LEU A 174 -1.24 0.57 11.84
N ILE A 175 -0.37 0.88 10.89
CA ILE A 175 0.17 2.21 10.65
C ILE A 175 -0.30 2.62 9.27
N ASN A 176 -1.15 3.63 9.20
CA ASN A 176 -1.61 4.20 7.94
C ASN A 176 -0.86 5.51 7.70
N ARG A 177 -0.15 5.64 6.58
CA ARG A 177 0.63 6.86 6.24
C ARG A 177 1.64 7.29 7.30
N TYR A 178 2.28 6.33 7.95
CA TYR A 178 3.18 6.60 9.08
C TYR A 178 2.50 7.34 10.26
N GLN A 179 1.16 7.31 10.31
CA GLN A 179 0.35 7.70 11.45
C GLN A 179 -0.17 6.43 12.14
N VAL A 180 -0.05 6.38 13.46
CA VAL A 180 -0.46 5.20 14.24
C VAL A 180 -1.98 5.25 14.43
N SER A 181 -2.71 4.31 13.82
CA SER A 181 -4.10 4.03 14.22
C SER A 181 -4.06 3.20 15.51
N LEU A 182 -4.55 3.79 16.61
CA LEU A 182 -4.79 3.11 17.89
C LEU A 182 -6.11 2.32 17.85
#